data_AF-X1PFI8-F1
#
_entry.id   AF-X1PFI8-F1
#
_cell.length_a   1.000
_cell.length_b   1.000
_cell.length_c   1.000
_cell.angle_alpha   90.00
_cell.angle_beta   90.00
_cell.angle_gamma   90.00
#
_symmetry.space_group_name_H-M   'P 1'
#
loop_
_entity.id
_entity.type
_entity.pdbx_description
1 polymer ?
#
loop_
_entity_poly.entity_id
_entity_poly.type
_entity_poly.pdbx_seq_one_letter_code
_entity_poly.pdbx_strand_id
1 'polypeptide(L)'
;AEQKDYGDKIADSIDEEVDKIIRSAHRVARRILTENKQRLIHIAEKLVAQETIEGEALEAAFTEPLSTKAKAPSTPKPVAAATKAKAKPAPKKTRVSPQLIPKQAPAS
;
A
#
# COMPACT_ATOMS: atom_id res chain seq x y z
N ALA A 1 -16.07 32.52 -27.75
CA ALA A 1 -14.71 32.14 -27.33
C ALA A 1 -14.58 32.27 -25.80
N GLU A 2 -14.97 33.41 -25.23
CA GLU A 2 -14.81 33.69 -23.79
C GLU A 2 -15.41 32.65 -22.83
N GLN A 3 -16.61 32.13 -23.10
CA GLN A 3 -17.28 31.16 -22.19
C GLN A 3 -16.52 29.83 -22.03
N LYS A 4 -15.70 29.47 -23.01
CA LYS A 4 -14.81 28.29 -22.94
C LYS A 4 -13.59 28.59 -22.08
N ASP A 5 -12.97 29.74 -22.26
CA ASP A 5 -11.79 30.17 -21.49
C ASP A 5 -12.12 30.37 -19.99
N TYR A 6 -13.35 30.76 -19.66
CA TYR A 6 -13.82 30.81 -18.28
C TYR A 6 -14.01 29.42 -17.68
N GLY A 7 -14.54 28.46 -18.45
CA GLY A 7 -14.68 27.07 -17.99
C GLY A 7 -13.33 26.41 -17.71
N ASP A 8 -12.35 26.63 -18.59
CA ASP A 8 -11.01 26.07 -18.48
C ASP A 8 -10.29 26.61 -17.22
N LYS A 9 -10.33 27.93 -16.97
CA LYS A 9 -9.72 28.52 -15.75
C LYS A 9 -10.39 28.07 -14.45
N ILE A 10 -11.71 27.87 -14.47
CA ILE A 10 -12.45 27.40 -13.30
C ILE A 10 -12.12 25.93 -13.04
N ALA A 11 -12.02 25.11 -14.08
CA ALA A 11 -11.60 23.71 -13.95
C ALA A 11 -10.19 23.60 -13.37
N ASP A 12 -9.23 24.38 -13.90
CA ASP A 12 -7.86 24.42 -13.39
C ASP A 12 -7.81 24.79 -11.89
N SER A 13 -8.58 25.81 -11.50
CA SER A 13 -8.66 26.26 -10.10
C SER A 13 -9.24 25.19 -9.16
N ILE A 14 -10.19 24.39 -9.64
CA ILE A 14 -10.77 23.29 -8.86
C ILE A 14 -9.73 22.19 -8.68
N ASP A 15 -9.04 21.80 -9.74
CA ASP A 15 -8.02 20.74 -9.68
C ASP A 15 -6.87 21.13 -8.74
N GLU A 16 -6.45 22.40 -8.75
CA GLU A 16 -5.46 22.93 -7.82
C GLU A 16 -5.89 22.81 -6.35
N GLU A 17 -7.14 23.17 -6.03
CA GLU A 17 -7.62 23.10 -4.64
C GLU A 17 -7.81 21.65 -4.20
N VAL A 18 -8.26 20.76 -5.10
CA VAL A 18 -8.33 19.31 -4.82
C VAL A 18 -6.94 18.73 -4.51
N ASP A 19 -5.93 19.02 -5.34
CA ASP A 19 -4.55 18.58 -5.10
C ASP A 19 -4.02 19.10 -3.75
N LYS A 20 -4.28 20.36 -3.44
CA LYS A 20 -3.87 20.99 -2.17
C LYS A 20 -4.52 20.32 -0.96
N ILE A 21 -5.82 20.01 -1.02
CA ILE A 21 -6.54 19.29 0.04
C ILE A 21 -5.91 17.92 0.25
N ILE A 22 -5.71 17.16 -0.82
CA ILE A 22 -5.12 15.80 -0.76
C ILE A 22 -3.71 15.85 -0.17
N ARG A 23 -2.86 16.76 -0.64
CA ARG A 23 -1.49 16.93 -0.13
C ARG A 23 -1.47 17.32 1.34
N SER A 24 -2.37 18.19 1.76
CA SER A 24 -2.50 18.60 3.16
C SER A 24 -2.90 17.42 4.04
N ALA A 25 -3.95 16.69 3.67
CA ALA A 25 -4.43 15.50 4.39
C ALA A 25 -3.34 14.43 4.48
N HIS A 26 -2.62 14.16 3.39
CA HIS A 26 -1.52 13.21 3.38
C HIS A 26 -0.35 13.63 4.28
N ARG A 27 -0.01 14.93 4.33
CA ARG A 27 1.00 15.44 5.26
C ARG A 27 0.57 15.28 6.71
N VAL A 28 -0.68 15.57 7.02
CA VAL A 28 -1.24 15.38 8.38
C VAL A 28 -1.21 13.90 8.76
N ALA A 29 -1.67 13.00 7.90
CA ALA A 29 -1.64 11.57 8.14
C ALA A 29 -0.21 11.07 8.39
N ARG A 30 0.75 11.46 7.54
CA ARG A 30 2.16 11.11 7.74
C ARG A 30 2.70 11.61 9.07
N ARG A 31 2.40 12.85 9.44
CA ARG A 31 2.80 13.43 10.73
C ARG A 31 2.29 12.58 11.90
N ILE A 32 0.99 12.30 11.94
CA ILE A 32 0.36 11.50 12.99
C ILE A 32 1.00 10.10 13.08
N LEU A 33 1.21 9.44 11.95
CA LEU A 33 1.83 8.11 11.89
C LEU A 33 3.30 8.14 12.36
N THR A 34 4.04 9.20 12.02
CA THR A 34 5.44 9.33 12.45
C THR A 34 5.59 9.67 13.93
N GLU A 35 4.75 10.56 14.46
CA GLU A 35 4.73 10.90 15.89
C GLU A 35 4.34 9.68 16.74
N ASN A 36 3.44 8.82 16.23
CA ASN A 36 2.98 7.62 16.91
C ASN A 36 3.65 6.33 16.40
N LYS A 37 4.86 6.43 15.83
CA LYS A 37 5.53 5.30 15.15
C LYS A 37 5.67 4.05 16.03
N GLN A 38 5.95 4.20 17.32
CA GLN A 38 6.09 3.07 18.24
C GLN A 38 4.77 2.30 18.38
N ARG A 39 3.65 3.02 18.50
CA ARG A 39 2.31 2.43 18.55
C ARG A 39 1.93 1.76 17.23
N LEU A 40 2.27 2.40 16.10
CA LEU A 40 2.05 1.82 14.77
C LEU A 40 2.78 0.48 14.59
N ILE A 41 4.04 0.40 15.00
CA ILE A 41 4.83 -0.84 14.98
C ILE A 41 4.17 -1.90 15.86
N HIS A 42 3.79 -1.54 17.08
CA HIS A 42 3.15 -2.45 18.01
C HIS A 42 1.85 -3.07 17.46
N ILE A 43 0.97 -2.24 16.88
CA ILE A 43 -0.28 -2.72 16.25
C ILE A 43 0.05 -3.63 15.05
N ALA A 44 1.04 -3.27 14.23
CA ALA A 44 1.46 -4.08 13.10
C ALA A 44 2.00 -5.45 13.55
N GLU A 45 2.79 -5.52 14.62
CA GLU A 45 3.27 -6.79 15.18
C GLU A 45 2.12 -7.68 15.67
N LYS A 46 1.10 -7.10 16.32
CA LYS A 46 -0.10 -7.84 16.75
C LYS A 46 -0.88 -8.38 15.55
N LEU A 47 -1.07 -7.58 14.50
CA LEU A 47 -1.73 -8.02 13.27
C LEU A 47 -0.95 -9.12 12.54
N VAL A 48 0.38 -9.07 12.54
CA VAL A 48 1.20 -10.17 11.98
C VAL A 48 0.99 -11.48 12.75
N ALA A 49 0.74 -11.42 14.06
CA ALA A 49 0.54 -12.60 14.89
C ALA A 49 -0.91 -13.13 14.88
N GLN A 50 -1.91 -12.25 14.77
CA GLN A 50 -3.33 -12.59 14.97
C GLN A 50 -4.20 -12.42 13.72
N GLU A 51 -3.64 -11.89 12.62
CA GLU A 51 -4.29 -11.54 11.33
C GLU A 51 -5.36 -10.44 11.43
N THR A 52 -6.19 -10.47 12.46
CA THR A 52 -7.27 -9.53 12.73
C THR A 52 -7.30 -9.21 14.23
N ILE A 53 -7.57 -7.94 14.58
CA ILE A 53 -7.80 -7.50 15.96
C ILE A 53 -9.06 -6.63 16.01
N GLU A 54 -9.97 -6.91 16.94
CA GLU A 54 -11.28 -6.23 17.05
C GLU A 54 -11.69 -6.06 18.52
N GLY A 55 -12.68 -5.21 18.77
CA GLY A 55 -13.27 -4.99 20.09
C GLY A 55 -12.25 -4.58 21.15
N GLU A 56 -12.32 -5.20 22.32
CA GLU A 56 -11.43 -4.91 23.46
C GLU A 56 -9.94 -5.11 23.12
N ALA A 57 -9.62 -6.05 22.22
CA ALA A 57 -8.24 -6.31 21.82
C ALA A 57 -7.64 -5.16 20.98
N LEU A 58 -8.47 -4.51 20.17
CA LEU A 58 -8.09 -3.33 19.40
C LEU A 58 -7.86 -2.14 20.34
N GLU A 59 -8.80 -1.86 21.24
CA GLU A 59 -8.68 -0.79 22.24
C GLU A 59 -7.44 -0.97 23.13
N ALA A 60 -7.18 -2.21 23.56
CA ALA A 60 -5.97 -2.55 24.29
C ALA A 60 -4.71 -2.24 23.48
N ALA A 61 -4.65 -2.58 22.18
CA ALA A 61 -3.49 -2.28 21.35
C ALA A 61 -3.18 -0.76 21.26
N PHE A 62 -4.21 0.09 21.35
CA PHE A 62 -4.06 1.55 21.39
C PHE A 62 -3.64 2.10 22.75
N THR A 63 -4.09 1.50 23.85
CA THR A 63 -3.97 2.06 25.20
C THR A 63 -2.88 1.41 26.06
N GLU A 64 -2.52 0.15 25.79
CA GLU A 64 -1.56 -0.59 26.62
C GLU A 64 -0.19 0.11 26.66
N PRO A 65 0.53 0.09 27.80
CA PRO A 65 1.85 0.71 27.89
C PRO A 65 2.84 0.05 26.91
N LEU A 66 3.43 0.84 26.02
CA LEU A 66 4.46 0.34 25.11
C LEU A 66 5.73 0.03 25.90
N SER A 67 6.10 -1.24 25.99
CA SER A 67 7.35 -1.65 26.62
C SER A 67 8.54 -1.20 25.76
N THR A 68 9.41 -0.36 26.31
CA THR A 68 10.59 0.21 25.62
C THR A 68 11.74 -0.79 25.43
N LYS A 69 11.49 -2.11 25.54
CA LYS A 69 12.51 -3.10 25.21
C LYS A 69 12.69 -3.14 23.70
N ALA A 70 13.60 -2.30 23.23
CA ALA A 70 14.11 -2.24 21.87
C ALA A 70 14.42 -3.66 21.38
N LYS A 71 13.52 -4.21 20.57
CA LYS A 71 13.79 -5.44 19.84
C LYS A 71 14.67 -5.05 18.66
N ALA A 72 15.96 -5.38 18.78
CA ALA A 72 16.93 -5.24 17.71
C ALA A 72 16.37 -5.86 16.42
N PRO A 73 16.67 -5.30 15.23
CA PRO A 73 16.20 -5.83 13.97
C PRO A 73 16.71 -7.28 13.83
N SER A 74 15.78 -8.22 13.77
CA SER A 74 16.07 -9.60 13.39
C SER A 74 16.45 -9.59 11.91
N THR A 75 17.74 -9.40 11.63
CA THR A 75 18.35 -9.81 10.38
C THR A 75 18.04 -11.29 10.15
N PRO A 76 17.40 -11.69 9.04
CA PRO A 76 17.29 -13.10 8.72
C PRO A 76 18.71 -13.65 8.48
N LYS A 77 19.15 -14.59 9.34
CA LYS A 77 20.34 -15.40 9.09
C LYS A 77 20.13 -16.19 7.80
N PRO A 78 21.10 -16.23 6.86
CA PRO A 78 21.03 -17.11 5.72
C PRO A 78 21.16 -18.55 6.21
N VAL A 79 20.12 -19.36 6.04
CA VAL A 79 20.25 -20.82 6.16
C VAL A 79 21.01 -21.29 4.93
N ALA A 80 22.30 -21.54 5.12
CA ALA A 80 23.09 -22.37 4.24
C ALA A 80 22.56 -23.80 4.31
N ALA A 81 21.89 -24.26 3.25
CA ALA A 81 21.64 -25.67 3.00
C ALA A 81 22.00 -25.96 1.54
N ALA A 82 23.27 -26.33 1.34
CA ALA A 82 23.72 -26.98 0.12
C ALA A 82 23.56 -28.49 0.28
N THR A 83 22.65 -29.10 -0.47
CA THR A 83 22.85 -30.46 -1.00
C THR A 83 22.26 -30.55 -2.40
N LYS A 84 23.13 -30.94 -3.33
CA LYS A 84 22.85 -31.19 -4.75
C LYS A 84 22.07 -32.50 -4.90
N ALA A 85 21.05 -32.51 -5.76
CA ALA A 85 20.73 -33.67 -6.59
C ALA A 85 19.93 -33.22 -7.83
N LYS A 86 20.31 -33.77 -8.98
CA LYS A 86 19.98 -33.34 -10.35
C LYS A 86 18.59 -33.80 -10.80
N ALA A 87 17.86 -32.95 -11.52
CA ALA A 87 17.13 -33.31 -12.75
C ALA A 87 16.65 -32.04 -13.52
N LYS A 88 17.00 -31.97 -14.81
CA LYS A 88 16.46 -31.07 -15.87
C LYS A 88 16.22 -31.99 -17.08
N PRO A 89 15.39 -31.69 -18.11
CA PRO A 89 14.65 -30.45 -18.38
C PRO A 89 13.21 -30.59 -18.97
N ALA A 90 12.41 -29.52 -18.93
CA ALA A 90 11.74 -28.90 -20.10
C ALA A 90 10.75 -27.79 -19.68
N PRO A 91 10.75 -26.60 -20.33
CA PRO A 91 9.83 -25.51 -20.00
C PRO A 91 8.63 -25.48 -20.96
N LYS A 92 7.40 -25.36 -20.44
CA LYS A 92 6.28 -24.82 -21.22
C LYS A 92 5.81 -23.52 -20.55
N LYS A 93 6.21 -22.40 -21.15
CA LYS A 93 5.67 -21.08 -20.87
C LYS A 93 4.35 -20.95 -21.63
N THR A 94 3.21 -20.97 -20.95
CA THR A 94 1.97 -20.43 -21.50
C THR A 94 1.83 -18.99 -21.03
N ARG A 95 2.25 -18.08 -21.91
CA ARG A 95 1.96 -16.65 -21.81
C ARG A 95 0.47 -16.47 -22.12
N VAL A 96 -0.37 -16.33 -21.10
CA VAL A 96 -1.72 -15.79 -21.28
C VAL A 96 -1.58 -14.35 -21.74
N SER A 97 -1.80 -14.13 -23.04
CA SER A 97 -1.88 -12.81 -23.64
C SER A 97 -3.34 -12.38 -23.53
N PRO A 98 -3.68 -11.21 -22.96
CA PRO A 98 -5.05 -10.70 -23.01
C PRO A 98 -5.41 -10.46 -24.48
N GLN A 99 -6.41 -11.18 -25.00
CA GLN A 99 -6.96 -10.92 -26.33
C GLN A 99 -7.61 -9.53 -26.32
N LEU A 100 -7.09 -8.65 -27.17
CA LEU A 100 -7.73 -7.39 -27.52
C LEU A 100 -8.95 -7.70 -28.39
N ILE A 101 -10.13 -7.34 -27.90
CA ILE A 101 -11.41 -7.44 -28.62
C ILE A 101 -11.32 -6.53 -29.86
N PRO A 102 -11.55 -7.02 -31.10
CA PRO A 102 -11.59 -6.16 -32.27
C PRO A 102 -12.79 -5.20 -32.21
N LYS A 103 -12.53 -3.90 -32.41
CA LYS A 103 -13.55 -2.88 -32.64
C LYS A 103 -14.43 -3.28 -33.82
N GLN A 104 -15.73 -3.47 -33.58
CA GLN A 104 -16.72 -3.44 -34.65
C GLN A 104 -16.93 -1.97 -35.04
N ALA A 105 -16.68 -1.66 -36.31
CA ALA A 105 -17.10 -0.40 -36.92
C ALA A 105 -18.62 -0.47 -37.21
N PRO A 106 -19.36 0.64 -37.10
CA PRO A 106 -20.79 0.64 -37.39
C PRO A 106 -21.02 0.48 -38.90
N ALA A 107 -21.92 -0.42 -39.26
CA ALA A 107 -22.50 -0.51 -40.59
C ALA A 107 -23.88 0.19 -40.58
N SER A 108 -24.03 1.12 -41.52
CA SER A 108 -25.23 1.84 -41.96
C SER A 108 -25.83 2.90 -41.05
#